data_AF-A0A7J3DJD4-F1
#
_entry.id   AF-A0A7J3DJD4-F1
#
_cell.length_a   1.000
_cell.length_b   1.000
_cell.length_c   1.000
_cell.angle_alpha   90.00
_cell.angle_beta   90.00
_cell.angle_gamma   90.00
#
_symmetry.space_group_name_H-M   'P 1'
#
loop_
_entity.id
_entity.type
_entity.pdbx_description
1 polymer ?
#
loop_
_entity_poly.entity_id
_entity_poly.type
_entity_poly.pdbx_seq_one_letter_code
_entity_poly.pdbx_strand_id
1 'polypeptide(L)'
;MRVMGGCFLLSLFFLLAFSGTYEDPPIQEVFSHNQQISSQLMNFVPPGMEGVPTYEEPVSYASMRLLTIDPSVDGRIAAEDAHYLLWTWGEHHGTEFRKDVAGGCGGHQNEDIKRATGSPKVSGNITFSFMGKEKTVEINPEQMRIEVPFTQDELSKTNGHSELRAVLDGRIEFPYEITHVRWEEECETDEEGNEECDCERYTTKSDAKVVKEFYSSIAYTVEGGNVLFFNFQPPINEQWTQNNHFNTLVFSKRKFYRFVFYIDGMEYGRRQLYTFDTYDDVYGVWYIESEKEEYGDGESEETWYKENVKPYLIEEKPESFCYIYRYDFPHYPSFGPRIISGEAYDHFLRKYRYDKPIAHRENTAGNYYGDAFYRPSISYDYGRINMVYLAFPFLLAIIIFLVFYH
;
A
#
# COMPACT_ATOMS: atom_id res chain seq x y z
N MET A 1 41.52 -9.53 -37.88
CA MET A 1 40.06 -9.72 -37.67
C MET A 1 39.83 -10.69 -36.53
N ARG A 2 39.72 -10.20 -35.29
CA ARG A 2 39.29 -10.98 -34.10
C ARG A 2 39.07 -10.03 -32.92
N VAL A 3 38.03 -9.20 -33.00
CA VAL A 3 37.50 -8.43 -31.85
C VAL A 3 36.00 -8.24 -32.12
N MET A 4 35.19 -9.30 -31.92
CA MET A 4 33.74 -9.19 -32.07
C MET A 4 32.97 -10.20 -31.20
N GLY A 5 33.58 -10.70 -30.12
CA GLY A 5 32.96 -11.66 -29.19
C GLY A 5 32.68 -11.12 -27.78
N GLY A 6 33.20 -9.93 -27.42
CA GLY A 6 33.09 -9.39 -26.06
C GLY A 6 31.81 -8.60 -25.79
N CYS A 7 31.27 -7.87 -26.79
CA CYS A 7 30.08 -7.04 -26.59
C CYS A 7 28.79 -7.84 -26.39
N PHE A 8 28.68 -9.03 -26.99
CA PHE A 8 27.45 -9.83 -26.92
C PHE A 8 27.27 -10.53 -25.55
N LEU A 9 28.37 -10.94 -24.90
CA LEU A 9 28.33 -11.53 -23.56
C LEU A 9 28.07 -10.48 -22.47
N LEU A 10 28.58 -9.26 -22.64
CA LEU A 10 28.34 -8.16 -21.69
C LEU A 10 26.88 -7.65 -21.77
N SER A 11 26.28 -7.63 -22.95
CA SER A 11 24.86 -7.27 -23.11
C SER A 11 23.91 -8.38 -22.65
N LEU A 12 24.29 -9.66 -22.78
CA LEU A 12 23.52 -10.79 -22.21
C LEU A 12 23.57 -10.82 -20.67
N PHE A 13 24.71 -10.44 -20.07
CA PHE A 13 24.84 -10.33 -18.60
C PHE A 13 24.06 -9.14 -18.03
N PHE A 14 23.95 -8.04 -18.77
CA PHE A 14 23.09 -6.92 -18.41
C PHE A 14 21.60 -7.29 -18.55
N LEU A 15 21.19 -8.01 -19.61
CA LEU A 15 19.78 -8.39 -19.78
C LEU A 15 19.25 -9.37 -18.71
N LEU A 16 20.12 -10.16 -18.06
CA LEU A 16 19.74 -11.06 -16.95
C LEU A 16 19.77 -10.37 -15.57
N ALA A 17 20.32 -9.15 -15.47
CA ALA A 17 20.44 -8.43 -14.20
C ALA A 17 19.24 -7.50 -13.91
N PHE A 18 18.35 -7.28 -14.88
CA PHE A 18 17.23 -6.34 -14.77
C PHE A 18 15.83 -6.99 -14.82
N SER A 19 15.75 -8.32 -14.75
CA SER A 19 14.48 -9.04 -14.54
C SER A 19 14.55 -9.82 -13.22
N GLY A 20 14.89 -9.11 -12.14
CA GLY A 20 15.05 -9.71 -10.83
C GLY A 20 13.72 -9.74 -10.09
N THR A 21 12.99 -10.85 -10.20
CA THR A 21 11.91 -11.17 -9.26
C THR A 21 12.48 -11.15 -7.84
N TYR A 22 11.91 -10.34 -6.95
CA TYR A 22 12.36 -10.19 -5.58
C TYR A 22 11.73 -11.27 -4.67
N GLU A 23 12.54 -11.91 -3.82
CA GLU A 23 12.02 -12.79 -2.75
C GLU A 23 11.28 -11.98 -1.67
N ASP A 24 11.75 -10.76 -1.37
CA ASP A 24 11.13 -9.87 -0.39
C ASP A 24 10.56 -8.62 -1.10
N PRO A 25 9.38 -8.11 -0.71
CA PRO A 25 8.81 -6.93 -1.36
C PRO A 25 9.77 -5.72 -1.27
N PRO A 26 10.10 -5.07 -2.40
CA PRO A 26 11.09 -3.98 -2.45
C PRO A 26 10.53 -2.63 -1.98
N ILE A 27 9.86 -2.62 -0.82
CA ILE A 27 9.18 -1.46 -0.21
C ILE A 27 10.09 -0.22 -0.18
N GLN A 28 11.30 -0.36 0.37
CA GLN A 28 12.20 0.77 0.55
C GLN A 28 12.73 1.33 -0.77
N GLU A 29 12.99 0.47 -1.75
CA GLU A 29 13.49 0.87 -3.06
C GLU A 29 12.43 1.68 -3.82
N VAL A 30 11.20 1.18 -3.86
CA VAL A 30 10.05 1.86 -4.47
C VAL A 30 9.74 3.19 -3.78
N PHE A 31 9.73 3.21 -2.44
CA PHE A 31 9.51 4.45 -1.68
C PHE A 31 10.58 5.51 -2.01
N SER A 32 11.86 5.12 -1.99
CA SER A 32 12.96 6.04 -2.28
C SER A 32 12.93 6.57 -3.72
N HIS A 33 12.61 5.71 -4.69
CA HIS A 33 12.42 6.12 -6.09
C HIS A 33 11.26 7.12 -6.24
N ASN A 34 10.09 6.79 -5.70
CA ASN A 34 8.89 7.64 -5.77
C ASN A 34 9.12 9.00 -5.10
N GLN A 35 9.82 9.01 -3.97
CA GLN A 35 10.20 10.24 -3.29
C GLN A 35 11.14 11.10 -4.16
N GLN A 36 12.11 10.49 -4.86
CA GLN A 36 13.06 11.20 -5.71
C GLN A 36 12.38 11.86 -6.91
N ILE A 37 11.51 11.13 -7.61
CA ILE A 37 10.80 11.66 -8.78
C ILE A 37 9.73 12.68 -8.40
N SER A 38 9.19 12.64 -7.16
CA SER A 38 8.10 13.53 -6.73
C SER A 38 8.36 15.02 -6.99
N SER A 39 9.61 15.46 -6.81
CA SER A 39 10.03 16.85 -7.06
C SER A 39 9.97 17.26 -8.54
N GLN A 40 10.09 16.29 -9.45
CA GLN A 40 10.06 16.46 -10.91
C GLN A 40 8.64 16.39 -11.46
N LEU A 41 7.68 15.91 -10.66
CA LEU A 41 6.28 15.80 -11.03
C LEU A 41 5.54 17.14 -10.94
N MET A 42 6.14 18.20 -10.40
CA MET A 42 5.52 19.52 -10.42
C MET A 42 5.57 20.11 -11.83
N ASN A 43 4.41 20.50 -12.35
CA ASN A 43 4.24 20.97 -13.72
C ASN A 43 4.73 19.96 -14.78
N PHE A 44 4.49 18.67 -14.55
CA PHE A 44 4.96 17.62 -15.44
C PHE A 44 4.05 17.42 -16.65
N VAL A 45 4.65 17.43 -17.83
CA VAL A 45 3.99 17.09 -19.09
C VAL A 45 4.58 15.80 -19.63
N PRO A 46 3.80 14.71 -19.74
CA PRO A 46 4.29 13.46 -20.29
C PRO A 46 4.78 13.66 -21.74
N PRO A 47 5.93 13.08 -22.12
CA PRO A 47 6.47 13.22 -23.47
C PRO A 47 5.46 12.81 -24.54
N GLY A 48 5.27 13.66 -25.54
CA GLY A 48 4.37 13.39 -26.67
C GLY A 48 2.89 13.69 -26.40
N MET A 49 2.53 14.22 -25.23
CA MET A 49 1.17 14.71 -24.96
C MET A 49 0.97 16.22 -25.22
N GLU A 50 2.04 16.92 -25.61
CA GLU A 50 2.02 18.33 -25.96
C GLU A 50 1.43 18.52 -27.37
N GLY A 51 0.26 19.15 -27.45
CA GLY A 51 -0.27 19.69 -28.70
C GLY A 51 0.33 21.06 -29.02
N VAL A 52 -0.03 21.64 -30.17
CA VAL A 52 0.32 23.04 -30.49
C VAL A 52 -0.85 23.93 -30.06
N PRO A 53 -0.67 24.85 -29.08
CA PRO A 53 -1.71 25.79 -28.69
C PRO A 53 -2.15 26.68 -29.85
N THR A 54 -3.43 27.06 -29.87
CA THR A 54 -4.01 27.94 -30.91
C THR A 54 -4.82 29.08 -30.27
N TYR A 55 -5.25 30.05 -31.07
CA TYR A 55 -6.10 31.14 -30.56
C TYR A 55 -7.39 30.61 -29.93
N GLU A 56 -8.06 29.64 -30.55
CA GLU A 56 -9.32 29.08 -30.04
C GLU A 56 -9.11 28.10 -28.90
N GLU A 57 -8.03 27.30 -28.96
CA GLU A 57 -7.61 26.39 -27.90
C GLU A 57 -6.21 26.76 -27.39
N PRO A 58 -6.10 27.75 -26.49
CA PRO A 58 -4.81 28.27 -26.05
C PRO A 58 -4.10 27.36 -25.03
N VAL A 59 -4.80 26.33 -24.53
CA VAL A 59 -4.27 25.31 -23.61
C VAL A 59 -4.30 23.97 -24.34
N SER A 60 -3.12 23.51 -24.75
CA SER A 60 -2.96 22.28 -25.53
C SER A 60 -2.85 21.02 -24.66
N TYR A 61 -2.36 21.17 -23.43
CA TYR A 61 -2.33 20.13 -22.42
C TYR A 61 -2.60 20.74 -21.06
N ALA A 62 -3.35 20.03 -20.24
CA ALA A 62 -3.49 20.31 -18.81
C ALA A 62 -3.93 19.01 -18.12
N SER A 63 -3.38 18.74 -16.95
CA SER A 63 -3.69 17.53 -16.18
C SER A 63 -3.54 17.79 -14.69
N MET A 64 -4.35 17.12 -13.88
CA MET A 64 -4.16 16.96 -12.45
C MET A 64 -4.37 15.50 -12.09
N ARG A 65 -3.48 14.91 -11.29
CA ARG A 65 -3.52 13.47 -10.94
C ARG A 65 -3.17 13.23 -9.48
N LEU A 66 -3.74 12.15 -8.95
CA LEU A 66 -3.30 11.51 -7.72
C LEU A 66 -2.36 10.35 -8.08
N LEU A 67 -1.26 10.26 -7.35
CA LEU A 67 -0.22 9.25 -7.52
C LEU A 67 0.13 8.65 -6.16
N THR A 68 0.62 7.41 -6.19
CA THR A 68 1.13 6.75 -4.98
C THR A 68 2.55 7.23 -4.69
N ILE A 69 2.85 7.55 -3.43
CA ILE A 69 4.24 7.75 -2.98
C ILE A 69 4.68 6.57 -2.14
N ASP A 70 3.81 6.15 -1.23
CA ASP A 70 4.05 4.94 -0.48
C ASP A 70 3.84 3.72 -1.37
N PRO A 71 4.72 2.71 -1.27
CA PRO A 71 4.60 1.49 -2.03
C PRO A 71 3.33 0.75 -1.63
N SER A 72 2.42 0.58 -2.59
CA SER A 72 1.34 -0.39 -2.47
C SER A 72 1.79 -1.72 -3.07
N VAL A 73 1.46 -2.82 -2.40
CA VAL A 73 1.62 -4.18 -2.94
C VAL A 73 0.26 -4.68 -3.40
N ASP A 74 0.08 -4.92 -4.70
CA ASP A 74 -1.23 -5.27 -5.31
C ASP A 74 -2.36 -4.27 -4.95
N GLY A 75 -2.05 -2.97 -4.89
CA GLY A 75 -3.01 -1.94 -4.47
C GLY A 75 -3.45 -2.08 -3.00
N ARG A 76 -2.63 -2.68 -2.14
CA ARG A 76 -2.88 -2.78 -0.69
C ARG A 76 -1.98 -1.83 0.08
N ILE A 77 -2.47 -1.41 1.24
CA ILE A 77 -1.73 -0.64 2.23
C ILE A 77 -1.99 -1.20 3.63
N ALA A 78 -1.06 -0.98 4.56
CA ALA A 78 -1.21 -1.43 5.94
C ALA A 78 -1.68 -0.32 6.89
N ALA A 79 -2.75 -0.53 7.63
CA ALA A 79 -3.37 0.43 8.55
C ALA A 79 -2.41 1.05 9.58
N GLU A 80 -1.32 0.35 9.91
CA GLU A 80 -0.35 0.76 10.93
C GLU A 80 0.77 1.66 10.39
N ASP A 81 0.90 1.79 9.06
CA ASP A 81 1.83 2.73 8.46
C ASP A 81 1.15 4.08 8.22
N ALA A 82 1.94 5.15 8.29
CA ALA A 82 1.50 6.45 7.82
C ALA A 82 1.46 6.42 6.29
N HIS A 83 0.30 6.77 5.73
CA HIS A 83 0.11 6.80 4.28
C HIS A 83 0.06 8.23 3.77
N TYR A 84 0.73 8.43 2.66
CA TYR A 84 0.85 9.65 1.93
C TYR A 84 0.50 9.38 0.48
N LEU A 85 -0.11 10.37 -0.15
CA LEU A 85 -0.30 10.44 -1.58
C LEU A 85 0.48 11.62 -2.14
N LEU A 86 0.76 11.56 -3.43
CA LEU A 86 1.17 12.71 -4.19
C LEU A 86 -0.01 13.18 -5.02
N TRP A 87 -0.18 14.49 -5.09
CA TRP A 87 -0.95 15.08 -6.18
C TRP A 87 0.01 15.89 -7.05
N THR A 88 -0.19 15.79 -8.35
CA THR A 88 0.58 16.48 -9.38
C THR A 88 -0.36 17.22 -10.30
N TRP A 89 0.17 18.25 -10.94
CA TRP A 89 -0.46 18.89 -12.07
C TRP A 89 0.61 19.26 -13.09
N GLY A 90 0.17 19.46 -14.33
CA GLY A 90 1.03 19.95 -15.41
C GLY A 90 0.21 20.55 -16.53
N GLU A 91 0.85 21.44 -17.28
CA GLU A 91 0.18 22.19 -18.32
C GLU A 91 1.12 22.53 -19.49
N HIS A 92 0.54 22.70 -20.67
CA HIS A 92 1.18 23.31 -21.82
C HIS A 92 0.21 24.29 -22.51
N HIS A 93 0.45 25.58 -22.35
CA HIS A 93 -0.33 26.66 -22.96
C HIS A 93 0.55 27.66 -23.74
N GLY A 94 -0.05 28.34 -24.72
CA GLY A 94 0.65 29.37 -25.48
C GLY A 94 0.53 30.75 -24.82
N THR A 95 1.54 31.58 -25.03
CA THR A 95 1.67 32.88 -24.34
C THR A 95 1.08 34.05 -25.11
N GLU A 96 1.07 33.99 -26.44
CA GLU A 96 0.47 35.01 -27.31
C GLU A 96 -0.11 34.37 -28.58
N PHE A 97 -1.30 34.79 -28.95
CA PHE A 97 -1.98 34.39 -30.19
C PHE A 97 -2.54 35.62 -30.88
N ARG A 98 -2.48 35.60 -32.21
CA ARG A 98 -3.01 36.66 -33.06
C ARG A 98 -4.05 36.06 -33.99
N LYS A 99 -5.17 36.76 -34.13
CA LYS A 99 -6.26 36.36 -35.02
C LYS A 99 -6.72 37.59 -35.79
N ASP A 100 -6.68 37.46 -37.12
CA ASP A 100 -7.25 38.47 -37.99
C ASP A 100 -8.77 38.49 -37.82
N VAL A 101 -9.31 39.69 -37.65
CA VAL A 101 -10.75 39.94 -37.54
C VAL A 101 -11.20 40.62 -38.82
N ALA A 102 -12.36 40.25 -39.33
CA ALA A 102 -12.91 40.87 -40.53
C ALA A 102 -13.08 42.39 -40.33
N GLY A 103 -12.83 43.15 -41.39
CA GLY A 103 -12.89 44.62 -41.40
C GLY A 103 -11.52 45.29 -41.32
N GLY A 104 -11.54 46.61 -41.13
CA GLY A 104 -10.38 47.49 -41.21
C GLY A 104 -10.52 48.52 -42.34
N CYS A 105 -9.71 49.58 -42.29
CA CYS A 105 -9.68 50.66 -43.26
C CYS A 105 -8.23 50.98 -43.66
N GLY A 106 -8.05 51.75 -44.74
CA GLY A 106 -6.72 52.29 -45.11
C GLY A 106 -5.62 51.24 -45.38
N GLY A 107 -5.97 49.97 -45.65
CA GLY A 107 -5.01 48.87 -45.78
C GLY A 107 -4.56 48.25 -44.45
N HIS A 108 -5.10 48.72 -43.32
CA HIS A 108 -4.94 48.11 -42.01
C HIS A 108 -6.02 47.05 -41.76
N GLN A 109 -5.67 45.99 -41.04
CA GLN A 109 -6.58 44.90 -40.67
C GLN A 109 -6.89 44.97 -39.18
N ASN A 110 -8.12 44.60 -38.83
CA ASN A 110 -8.51 44.39 -37.44
C ASN A 110 -7.82 43.13 -36.91
N GLU A 111 -7.36 43.17 -35.66
CA GLU A 111 -6.64 42.08 -35.02
C GLU A 111 -7.15 41.86 -33.59
N ASP A 112 -7.28 40.61 -33.19
CA ASP A 112 -7.38 40.23 -31.78
C ASP A 112 -6.07 39.59 -31.33
N ILE A 113 -5.47 40.14 -30.28
CA ILE A 113 -4.25 39.64 -29.67
C ILE A 113 -4.60 39.06 -28.29
N LYS A 114 -4.58 37.74 -28.16
CA LYS A 114 -4.78 37.05 -26.87
C LYS A 114 -3.43 36.79 -26.23
N ARG A 115 -3.19 37.34 -25.04
CA ARG A 115 -1.91 37.22 -24.32
C ARG A 115 -2.13 36.69 -22.91
N ALA A 116 -1.30 35.75 -22.46
CA ALA A 116 -1.31 35.27 -21.08
C ALA A 116 -0.88 36.40 -20.12
N THR A 117 -1.64 36.63 -19.04
CA THR A 117 -1.41 37.74 -18.11
C THR A 117 -0.79 37.33 -16.78
N GLY A 118 -0.57 36.03 -16.56
CA GLY A 118 0.08 35.51 -15.36
C GLY A 118 0.22 33.99 -15.39
N SER A 119 0.76 33.43 -14.32
CA SER A 119 0.87 31.98 -14.16
C SER A 119 -0.50 31.32 -13.97
N PRO A 120 -0.67 30.06 -14.42
CA PRO A 120 -1.87 29.29 -14.14
C PRO A 120 -2.15 29.20 -12.63
N LYS A 121 -3.42 29.30 -12.25
CA LYS A 121 -3.88 29.15 -10.86
C LYS A 121 -4.50 27.79 -10.67
N VAL A 122 -4.01 27.04 -9.69
CA VAL A 122 -4.46 25.68 -9.39
C VAL A 122 -5.25 25.69 -8.10
N SER A 123 -6.40 25.02 -8.10
CA SER A 123 -7.27 24.89 -6.94
C SER A 123 -8.04 23.58 -6.99
N GLY A 124 -8.42 23.04 -5.84
CA GLY A 124 -9.12 21.77 -5.78
C GLY A 124 -9.12 21.15 -4.39
N ASN A 125 -9.81 20.03 -4.28
CA ASN A 125 -9.96 19.29 -3.04
C ASN A 125 -9.70 17.81 -3.29
N ILE A 126 -9.16 17.13 -2.28
CA ILE A 126 -9.07 15.68 -2.26
C ILE A 126 -9.99 15.16 -1.16
N THR A 127 -10.97 14.37 -1.55
CA THR A 127 -11.88 13.69 -0.65
C THR A 127 -11.44 12.25 -0.47
N PHE A 128 -11.14 11.88 0.76
CA PHE A 128 -10.82 10.54 1.19
C PHE A 128 -12.06 9.89 1.79
N SER A 129 -12.39 8.68 1.34
CA SER A 129 -13.52 7.89 1.82
C SER A 129 -13.03 6.54 2.34
N PHE A 130 -13.45 6.17 3.54
CA PHE A 130 -13.13 4.90 4.17
C PHE A 130 -14.27 4.45 5.09
N MET A 131 -14.82 3.26 4.83
CA MET A 131 -15.93 2.68 5.63
C MET A 131 -17.11 3.64 5.88
N GLY A 132 -17.50 4.41 4.85
CA GLY A 132 -18.61 5.37 4.91
C GLY A 132 -18.30 6.69 5.62
N LYS A 133 -17.06 6.90 6.08
CA LYS A 133 -16.58 8.21 6.54
C LYS A 133 -15.86 8.92 5.42
N GLU A 134 -16.07 10.23 5.33
CA GLU A 134 -15.40 11.11 4.37
C GLU A 134 -14.61 12.21 5.08
N LYS A 135 -13.43 12.53 4.55
CA LYS A 135 -12.58 13.62 5.00
C LYS A 135 -11.99 14.31 3.78
N THR A 136 -12.03 15.64 3.76
CA THR A 136 -11.57 16.43 2.62
C THR A 136 -10.38 17.29 3.02
N VAL A 137 -9.38 17.34 2.14
CA VAL A 137 -8.19 18.19 2.27
C VAL A 137 -8.12 19.09 1.05
N GLU A 138 -7.95 20.40 1.26
CA GLU A 138 -7.73 21.34 0.17
C GLU A 138 -6.32 21.17 -0.39
N ILE A 139 -6.17 21.19 -1.72
CA ILE A 139 -4.84 21.08 -2.33
C ILE A 139 -4.08 22.40 -2.12
N ASN A 140 -2.82 22.28 -1.72
CA ASN A 140 -1.91 23.41 -1.64
C ASN A 140 -0.89 23.31 -2.78
N PRO A 141 -0.89 24.22 -3.78
CA PRO A 141 0.08 24.24 -4.89
C PRO A 141 1.55 24.21 -4.47
N GLU A 142 1.88 24.58 -3.23
CA GLU A 142 3.23 24.55 -2.68
C GLU A 142 3.58 23.20 -2.03
N GLN A 143 2.60 22.33 -1.79
CA GLN A 143 2.74 21.05 -1.12
C GLN A 143 2.05 19.92 -1.89
N MET A 144 2.83 19.15 -2.64
CA MET A 144 2.34 17.99 -3.42
C MET A 144 2.05 16.75 -2.57
N ARG A 145 2.73 16.59 -1.43
CA ARG A 145 2.55 15.44 -0.54
C ARG A 145 1.41 15.68 0.42
N ILE A 146 0.46 14.76 0.44
CA ILE A 146 -0.73 14.83 1.28
C ILE A 146 -0.79 13.58 2.14
N GLU A 147 -0.91 13.78 3.44
CA GLU A 147 -1.13 12.71 4.40
C GLU A 147 -2.59 12.24 4.34
N VAL A 148 -2.80 10.93 4.37
CA VAL A 148 -4.14 10.35 4.48
C VAL A 148 -4.77 10.82 5.79
N PRO A 149 -5.94 11.49 5.78
CA PRO A 149 -6.49 12.15 6.96
C PRO A 149 -7.18 11.18 7.93
N PHE A 150 -6.88 9.88 7.89
CA PHE A 150 -7.42 8.88 8.80
C PHE A 150 -6.36 8.45 9.80
N THR A 151 -6.74 8.33 11.07
CA THR A 151 -5.81 7.82 12.08
C THR A 151 -5.61 6.32 11.91
N GLN A 152 -4.48 5.80 12.43
CA GLN A 152 -4.23 4.36 12.50
C GLN A 152 -5.40 3.60 13.17
N ASP A 153 -5.97 4.13 14.26
CA ASP A 153 -7.13 3.53 14.94
C ASP A 153 -8.39 3.48 14.06
N GLU A 154 -8.56 4.44 13.14
CA GLU A 154 -9.65 4.40 12.18
C GLU A 154 -9.40 3.35 11.10
N LEU A 155 -8.20 3.33 10.50
CA LEU A 155 -7.82 2.36 9.46
C LEU A 155 -7.81 0.92 9.97
N SER A 156 -7.40 0.70 11.22
CA SER A 156 -7.32 -0.62 11.85
C SER A 156 -8.69 -1.29 12.05
N LYS A 157 -9.79 -0.54 11.90
CA LYS A 157 -11.17 -1.08 11.90
C LYS A 157 -11.53 -1.82 10.60
N THR A 158 -10.62 -1.85 9.63
CA THR A 158 -10.76 -2.64 8.42
C THR A 158 -11.12 -4.10 8.72
N ASN A 159 -11.84 -4.73 7.80
CA ASN A 159 -12.06 -6.17 7.75
C ASN A 159 -11.02 -6.91 6.87
N GLY A 160 -9.99 -6.20 6.37
CA GLY A 160 -9.00 -6.72 5.41
C GLY A 160 -9.43 -6.56 3.94
N HIS A 161 -10.63 -6.02 3.71
CA HIS A 161 -11.19 -5.73 2.39
C HIS A 161 -11.75 -4.30 2.28
N SER A 162 -11.73 -3.53 3.36
CA SER A 162 -12.20 -2.15 3.35
C SER A 162 -11.32 -1.33 2.41
N GLU A 163 -11.98 -0.63 1.48
CA GLU A 163 -11.30 0.25 0.53
C GLU A 163 -11.15 1.65 1.13
N LEU A 164 -9.92 2.19 1.08
CA LEU A 164 -9.63 3.61 1.21
C LEU A 164 -9.57 4.19 -0.20
N ARG A 165 -10.48 5.10 -0.54
CA ARG A 165 -10.52 5.77 -1.84
C ARG A 165 -10.27 7.25 -1.68
N ALA A 166 -9.32 7.77 -2.44
CA ALA A 166 -9.06 9.20 -2.59
C ALA A 166 -9.55 9.67 -3.97
N VAL A 167 -10.21 10.83 -3.99
CA VAL A 167 -10.76 11.47 -5.17
C VAL A 167 -10.29 12.91 -5.19
N LEU A 168 -9.63 13.33 -6.26
CA LEU A 168 -9.20 14.69 -6.53
C LEU A 168 -10.20 15.32 -7.50
N ASP A 169 -10.82 16.40 -7.05
CA ASP A 169 -11.62 17.31 -7.87
C ASP A 169 -10.90 18.66 -7.91
N GLY A 170 -10.37 19.02 -9.07
CA GLY A 170 -9.52 20.19 -9.21
C GLY A 170 -9.77 20.97 -10.49
N ARG A 171 -9.21 22.17 -10.56
CA ARG A 171 -9.21 23.00 -11.76
C ARG A 171 -7.93 23.80 -11.90
N ILE A 172 -7.54 24.03 -13.15
CA ILE A 172 -6.46 24.92 -13.53
C ILE A 172 -7.07 26.09 -14.31
N GLU A 173 -6.76 27.30 -13.87
CA GLU A 173 -7.25 28.55 -14.42
C GLU A 173 -6.13 29.31 -15.11
N PHE A 174 -6.30 29.59 -16.41
CA PHE A 174 -5.33 30.28 -17.23
C PHE A 174 -5.82 31.71 -17.52
N PRO A 175 -5.17 32.74 -16.95
CA PRO A 175 -5.57 34.12 -17.17
C PRO A 175 -5.01 34.67 -18.48
N TYR A 176 -5.88 35.27 -19.29
CA TYR A 176 -5.55 35.92 -20.56
C TYR A 176 -6.15 37.33 -20.60
N GLU A 177 -5.56 38.18 -21.43
CA GLU A 177 -6.14 39.46 -21.86
C GLU A 177 -6.24 39.41 -23.38
N ILE A 178 -7.39 39.81 -23.91
CA ILE A 178 -7.59 39.99 -25.34
C ILE A 178 -7.54 41.48 -25.63
N THR A 179 -6.51 41.89 -26.39
CA THR A 179 -6.43 43.23 -26.95
C THR A 179 -7.10 43.24 -28.30
N HIS A 180 -8.18 44.00 -28.43
CA HIS A 180 -8.89 44.22 -29.68
C HIS A 180 -8.32 45.46 -30.34
N VAL A 181 -7.67 45.29 -31.48
CA VAL A 181 -7.23 46.38 -32.35
C VAL A 181 -8.27 46.51 -33.46
N ARG A 182 -8.91 47.67 -33.53
CA ARG A 182 -9.90 48.01 -34.55
C ARG A 182 -9.45 49.25 -35.31
N TRP A 183 -9.54 49.17 -36.62
CA TRP A 183 -9.35 50.26 -37.55
C TRP A 183 -10.70 50.60 -38.14
N GLU A 184 -11.20 51.79 -37.83
CA GLU A 184 -12.52 52.26 -38.25
C GLU A 184 -12.34 53.58 -39.01
N GLU A 185 -13.14 53.76 -40.06
CA GLU A 185 -13.11 54.97 -40.87
C GLU A 185 -13.98 56.03 -40.16
N GLU A 186 -13.37 57.12 -39.74
CA GLU A 186 -14.06 58.28 -39.21
C GLU A 186 -14.05 59.38 -40.27
N CYS A 187 -15.25 59.85 -40.62
CA CYS A 187 -15.43 60.91 -41.60
C CYS A 187 -15.91 62.18 -40.89
N GLU A 188 -15.15 63.26 -41.03
CA GLU A 188 -15.56 64.58 -40.58
C GLU A 188 -16.03 65.41 -41.77
N THR A 189 -17.15 66.13 -41.60
CA THR A 189 -17.64 67.07 -42.62
C THR A 189 -17.21 68.48 -42.25
N ASP A 190 -16.46 69.13 -43.14
CA ASP A 190 -16.03 70.51 -42.95
C ASP A 190 -17.21 71.52 -43.03
N GLU A 191 -16.96 72.79 -42.69
CA GLU A 191 -17.97 73.86 -42.76
C GLU A 191 -18.50 74.13 -44.19
N GLU A 192 -17.82 73.60 -45.21
CA GLU A 192 -18.15 73.73 -46.63
C GLU A 192 -18.94 72.52 -47.17
N GLY A 193 -19.11 71.46 -46.37
CA GLY A 193 -19.83 70.24 -46.71
C GLY A 193 -18.99 69.15 -47.38
N ASN A 194 -17.66 69.28 -47.39
CA ASN A 194 -16.76 68.22 -47.86
C ASN A 194 -16.52 67.20 -46.73
N GLU A 195 -16.58 65.92 -47.07
CA GLU A 195 -16.33 64.81 -46.15
C GLU A 195 -14.88 64.35 -46.30
N GLU A 196 -14.08 64.47 -45.24
CA GLU A 196 -12.72 63.94 -45.15
C GLU A 196 -12.74 62.73 -44.22
N CYS A 197 -12.38 61.56 -44.75
CA CYS A 197 -12.38 60.31 -44.01
C CYS A 197 -10.94 59.88 -43.70
N ASP A 198 -10.68 59.66 -42.42
CA ASP A 198 -9.42 59.13 -41.91
C ASP A 198 -9.63 57.77 -41.23
N CYS A 199 -8.58 56.96 -41.24
CA CYS A 199 -8.61 55.64 -40.63
C CYS A 199 -8.01 55.69 -39.23
N GLU A 200 -8.86 55.63 -38.21
CA GLU A 200 -8.47 55.72 -36.81
C GLU A 200 -8.28 54.34 -36.16
N ARG A 201 -7.34 54.25 -35.21
CA ARG A 201 -7.04 53.03 -34.47
C ARG A 201 -7.62 53.07 -33.06
N TYR A 202 -8.58 52.19 -32.80
CA TYR A 202 -9.12 51.94 -31.47
C TYR A 202 -8.49 50.69 -30.87
N THR A 203 -8.09 50.78 -29.60
CA THR A 203 -7.56 49.64 -28.85
C THR A 203 -8.35 49.48 -27.57
N THR A 204 -9.05 48.35 -27.43
CA THR A 204 -9.74 47.97 -26.20
C THR A 204 -9.17 46.67 -25.65
N LYS A 205 -9.32 46.46 -24.35
CA LYS A 205 -8.83 45.27 -23.64
C LYS A 205 -9.98 44.60 -22.93
N SER A 206 -10.02 43.28 -23.00
CA SER A 206 -10.96 42.46 -22.24
C SER A 206 -10.22 41.32 -21.53
N ASP A 207 -10.63 41.02 -20.31
CA ASP A 207 -10.11 39.86 -19.59
C ASP A 207 -10.77 38.59 -20.12
N ALA A 208 -9.97 37.56 -20.32
CA ALA A 208 -10.41 36.23 -20.70
C ALA A 208 -9.82 35.19 -19.75
N LYS A 209 -10.56 34.11 -19.50
CA LYS A 209 -10.13 33.04 -18.62
C LYS A 209 -10.48 31.71 -19.24
N VAL A 210 -9.49 30.82 -19.32
CA VAL A 210 -9.69 29.43 -19.70
C VAL A 210 -9.61 28.59 -18.44
N VAL A 211 -10.64 27.77 -18.19
CA VAL A 211 -10.70 26.88 -17.02
C VAL A 211 -10.75 25.45 -17.52
N LYS A 212 -9.88 24.60 -16.98
CA LYS A 212 -9.91 23.16 -17.20
C LYS A 212 -10.17 22.49 -15.86
N GLU A 213 -11.18 21.61 -15.82
CA GLU A 213 -11.57 20.85 -14.64
C GLU A 213 -11.05 19.42 -14.74
N PHE A 214 -10.68 18.83 -13.61
CA PHE A 214 -10.00 17.56 -13.52
C PHE A 214 -10.59 16.67 -12.45
N TYR A 215 -10.61 15.38 -12.76
CA TYR A 215 -11.00 14.31 -11.87
C TYR A 215 -9.91 13.25 -11.87
N SER A 216 -9.45 12.84 -10.69
CA SER A 216 -8.56 11.69 -10.51
C SER A 216 -8.97 10.88 -9.30
N SER A 217 -8.88 9.56 -9.35
CA SER A 217 -9.18 8.70 -8.21
C SER A 217 -8.15 7.59 -8.08
N ILE A 218 -7.79 7.29 -6.84
CA ILE A 218 -6.98 6.13 -6.47
C ILE A 218 -7.66 5.40 -5.30
N ALA A 219 -7.53 4.09 -5.27
CA ALA A 219 -8.16 3.25 -4.26
C ALA A 219 -7.19 2.17 -3.79
N TYR A 220 -7.20 1.92 -2.49
CA TYR A 220 -6.37 0.91 -1.85
C TYR A 220 -7.20 0.02 -0.94
N THR A 221 -6.87 -1.27 -0.93
CA THR A 221 -7.38 -2.16 0.11
C THR A 221 -6.56 -1.97 1.38
N VAL A 222 -7.21 -1.69 2.51
CA VAL A 222 -6.55 -1.50 3.80
C VAL A 222 -6.48 -2.83 4.54
N GLU A 223 -5.27 -3.29 4.82
CA GLU A 223 -4.99 -4.45 5.67
C GLU A 223 -4.58 -3.99 7.06
N GLY A 224 -4.97 -4.69 8.12
CA GLY A 224 -4.62 -4.23 9.46
C GLY A 224 -5.15 -5.11 10.58
N GLY A 225 -4.73 -4.80 11.80
CA GLY A 225 -5.17 -5.51 13.01
C GLY A 225 -4.30 -6.71 13.38
N ASN A 226 -4.77 -7.43 14.39
CA ASN A 226 -4.01 -8.48 15.07
C ASN A 226 -3.85 -9.74 14.22
N VAL A 227 -2.68 -10.37 14.36
CA VAL A 227 -2.40 -11.70 13.81
C VAL A 227 -2.51 -12.71 14.95
N LEU A 228 -3.36 -13.71 14.78
CA LEU A 228 -3.57 -14.74 15.79
C LEU A 228 -3.05 -16.08 15.30
N PHE A 229 -2.18 -16.70 16.10
CA PHE A 229 -1.62 -18.02 15.85
C PHE A 229 -2.34 -19.05 16.72
N PHE A 230 -2.77 -20.16 16.11
CA PHE A 230 -3.31 -21.31 16.82
C PHE A 230 -2.61 -22.57 16.36
N ASN A 231 -1.99 -23.29 17.29
CA ASN A 231 -1.48 -24.61 16.97
C ASN A 231 -2.65 -25.60 17.01
N PHE A 232 -3.02 -26.07 15.82
CA PHE A 232 -4.09 -27.04 15.60
C PHE A 232 -3.62 -28.46 15.93
N GLN A 233 -2.36 -28.79 15.63
CA GLN A 233 -1.79 -30.09 15.95
C GLN A 233 -0.33 -29.95 16.40
N PRO A 234 0.07 -30.58 17.53
CA PRO A 234 -0.80 -31.22 18.52
C PRO A 234 -1.65 -30.18 19.29
N PRO A 235 -2.90 -30.52 19.64
CA PRO A 235 -3.80 -29.62 20.37
C PRO A 235 -3.33 -29.33 21.80
N ILE A 236 -2.52 -30.23 22.37
CA ILE A 236 -1.84 -30.07 23.67
C ILE A 236 -0.35 -29.81 23.44
N ASN A 237 0.34 -29.21 24.41
CA ASN A 237 1.79 -28.91 24.35
C ASN A 237 2.66 -30.17 24.51
N GLU A 238 2.22 -31.29 23.95
CA GLU A 238 2.85 -32.60 24.09
C GLU A 238 2.91 -33.26 22.72
N GLN A 239 4.08 -33.79 22.40
CA GLN A 239 4.30 -34.49 21.15
C GLN A 239 4.72 -35.93 21.43
N TRP A 240 4.12 -36.86 20.68
CA TRP A 240 4.49 -38.27 20.73
C TRP A 240 5.61 -38.54 19.73
N THR A 241 6.48 -39.49 20.06
CA THR A 241 7.69 -39.84 19.28
C THR A 241 7.41 -40.26 17.82
N GLN A 242 6.16 -40.55 17.49
CA GLN A 242 5.70 -40.96 16.16
C GLN A 242 4.71 -39.96 15.51
N ASN A 243 4.36 -38.87 16.21
CA ASN A 243 3.48 -37.82 15.67
C ASN A 243 4.32 -36.54 15.49
N ASN A 244 4.98 -36.48 14.34
CA ASN A 244 5.86 -35.42 13.88
C ASN A 244 5.14 -34.40 13.00
N HIS A 245 3.83 -34.22 13.20
CA HIS A 245 3.04 -33.26 12.42
C HIS A 245 2.72 -32.02 13.27
N PHE A 246 3.11 -30.85 12.78
CA PHE A 246 2.72 -29.58 13.37
C PHE A 246 1.87 -28.77 12.40
N ASN A 247 0.65 -28.48 12.83
CA ASN A 247 -0.26 -27.64 12.08
C ASN A 247 -0.47 -26.35 12.84
N THR A 248 -0.15 -25.23 12.20
CA THR A 248 -0.36 -23.88 12.73
C THR A 248 -1.37 -23.17 11.84
N LEU A 249 -2.44 -22.70 12.46
CA LEU A 249 -3.42 -21.82 11.84
C LEU A 249 -3.04 -20.38 12.13
N VAL A 250 -3.08 -19.55 11.10
CA VAL A 250 -2.86 -18.11 11.23
C VAL A 250 -4.13 -17.42 10.78
N PHE A 251 -4.77 -16.69 11.70
CA PHE A 251 -5.92 -15.84 11.40
C PHE A 251 -5.42 -14.40 11.30
N SER A 252 -5.68 -13.77 10.16
CA SER A 252 -5.21 -12.41 9.92
C SER A 252 -5.96 -11.76 8.77
N LYS A 253 -6.30 -10.49 8.93
CA LYS A 253 -6.81 -9.61 7.87
C LYS A 253 -5.74 -9.19 6.85
N ARG A 254 -4.51 -9.68 6.98
CA ARG A 254 -3.36 -9.37 6.14
C ARG A 254 -3.06 -10.49 5.16
N LYS A 255 -2.36 -10.15 4.09
CA LYS A 255 -1.66 -11.13 3.26
C LYS A 255 -0.22 -11.34 3.73
N PHE A 256 0.14 -12.61 3.82
CA PHE A 256 1.50 -13.04 4.12
C PHE A 256 2.17 -13.56 2.87
N TYR A 257 3.45 -13.27 2.72
CA TYR A 257 4.24 -13.75 1.59
C TYR A 257 5.24 -14.83 1.94
N ARG A 258 5.65 -14.90 3.20
CA ARG A 258 6.63 -15.88 3.65
C ARG A 258 6.31 -16.38 5.05
N PHE A 259 6.57 -17.66 5.24
CA PHE A 259 6.54 -18.32 6.53
C PHE A 259 7.87 -18.99 6.78
N VAL A 260 8.37 -18.88 8.00
CA VAL A 260 9.61 -19.54 8.43
C VAL A 260 9.35 -20.26 9.73
N PHE A 261 9.85 -21.49 9.81
CA PHE A 261 9.64 -22.38 10.93
C PHE A 261 10.96 -22.67 11.63
N TYR A 262 10.96 -22.57 12.96
CA TYR A 262 12.15 -22.80 13.77
C TYR A 262 11.91 -23.87 14.85
N ILE A 263 12.96 -24.63 15.16
CA ILE A 263 13.04 -25.46 16.38
C ILE A 263 14.29 -25.02 17.15
N ASP A 264 14.09 -24.61 18.41
CA ASP A 264 15.12 -24.07 19.28
C ASP A 264 15.93 -22.93 18.62
N GLY A 265 15.25 -22.10 17.83
CA GLY A 265 15.85 -20.97 17.13
C GLY A 265 16.62 -21.32 15.85
N MET A 266 16.76 -22.61 15.50
CA MET A 266 17.31 -23.02 14.20
C MET A 266 16.18 -23.09 13.17
N GLU A 267 16.41 -22.56 11.97
CA GLU A 267 15.47 -22.67 10.86
C GLU A 267 15.41 -24.11 10.36
N TYR A 268 14.20 -24.67 10.31
CA TYR A 268 13.95 -26.03 9.82
C TYR A 268 13.24 -26.04 8.46
N GLY A 269 12.56 -24.95 8.12
CA GLY A 269 11.90 -24.81 6.83
C GLY A 269 11.39 -23.40 6.63
N ARG A 270 11.33 -23.00 5.37
CA ARG A 270 10.72 -21.75 4.92
C ARG A 270 9.78 -22.06 3.76
N ARG A 271 8.65 -21.36 3.69
CA ARG A 271 7.72 -21.40 2.58
C ARG A 271 7.50 -19.99 2.08
N GLN A 272 7.81 -19.79 0.81
CA GLN A 272 7.52 -18.58 0.07
C GLN A 272 6.18 -18.78 -0.67
N LEU A 273 5.33 -17.76 -0.65
CA LEU A 273 4.01 -17.79 -1.29
C LEU A 273 3.93 -16.87 -2.50
N TYR A 274 4.68 -15.77 -2.47
CA TYR A 274 4.73 -14.80 -3.55
C TYR A 274 6.14 -14.33 -3.81
N THR A 275 6.47 -14.09 -5.07
CA THR A 275 7.59 -13.24 -5.47
C THR A 275 7.06 -11.87 -5.85
N PHE A 276 7.93 -10.88 -5.95
CA PHE A 276 7.53 -9.50 -6.22
C PHE A 276 8.27 -8.92 -7.40
N ASP A 277 7.57 -8.13 -8.20
CA ASP A 277 8.14 -7.33 -9.28
C ASP A 277 7.76 -5.86 -9.10
N THR A 278 8.55 -4.98 -9.71
CA THR A 278 8.30 -3.55 -9.74
C THR A 278 7.98 -3.09 -11.16
N TYR A 279 7.02 -2.18 -11.26
CA TYR A 279 6.56 -1.60 -12.51
C TYR A 279 6.45 -0.09 -12.36
N ASP A 280 6.64 0.65 -13.45
CA ASP A 280 6.45 2.08 -13.50
C ASP A 280 5.21 2.49 -14.32
N ASP A 281 4.58 3.59 -13.93
CA ASP A 281 3.50 4.19 -14.71
C ASP A 281 4.01 5.27 -15.69
N VAL A 282 3.10 5.92 -16.42
CA VAL A 282 3.45 7.00 -17.37
C VAL A 282 4.08 8.25 -16.72
N TYR A 283 4.02 8.35 -15.40
CA TYR A 283 4.66 9.39 -14.59
C TYR A 283 5.98 8.90 -13.97
N GLY A 284 6.40 7.67 -14.27
CA GLY A 284 7.61 7.04 -13.73
C GLY A 284 7.46 6.58 -12.28
N VAL A 285 6.24 6.59 -11.72
CA VAL A 285 5.96 6.16 -10.33
C VAL A 285 5.97 4.65 -10.27
N TRP A 286 6.73 4.12 -9.32
CA TRP A 286 6.87 2.68 -9.10
C TRP A 286 5.77 2.13 -8.20
N TYR A 287 5.27 0.94 -8.56
CA TYR A 287 4.38 0.11 -7.75
C TYR A 287 4.86 -1.33 -7.73
N ILE A 288 4.36 -2.11 -6.76
CA ILE A 288 4.77 -3.50 -6.53
C ILE A 288 3.60 -4.42 -6.85
N GLU A 289 3.84 -5.41 -7.70
CA GLU A 289 2.91 -6.52 -7.93
C GLU A 289 3.50 -7.81 -7.37
N SER A 290 2.64 -8.67 -6.85
CA SER A 290 3.02 -10.00 -6.37
C SER A 290 2.62 -11.08 -7.38
N GLU A 291 3.54 -11.99 -7.64
CA GLU A 291 3.30 -13.19 -8.43
C GLU A 291 3.22 -14.39 -7.48
N LYS A 292 2.19 -15.23 -7.63
CA LYS A 292 2.05 -16.44 -6.82
C LYS A 292 3.09 -17.47 -7.23
N GLU A 293 3.78 -18.04 -6.24
CA GLU A 293 4.75 -19.09 -6.49
C GLU A 293 4.06 -20.46 -6.52
N GLU A 294 3.80 -20.99 -7.72
CA GLU A 294 3.09 -22.28 -7.90
C GLU A 294 3.88 -23.52 -7.44
N TYR A 295 5.21 -23.40 -7.24
CA TYR A 295 6.12 -24.55 -7.09
C TYR A 295 7.06 -24.45 -5.88
N GLY A 296 6.59 -23.96 -4.73
CA GLY A 296 7.36 -24.07 -3.49
C GLY A 296 7.56 -25.55 -3.12
N ASP A 297 8.82 -25.99 -3.00
CA ASP A 297 9.22 -27.36 -2.62
C ASP A 297 8.62 -27.78 -1.26
N GLY A 298 7.42 -28.37 -1.27
CA GLY A 298 6.73 -28.82 -0.06
C GLY A 298 5.24 -29.01 -0.25
N GLU A 299 4.85 -30.24 -0.58
CA GLU A 299 3.51 -30.79 -0.80
C GLU A 299 2.29 -29.93 -0.41
N SER A 300 1.50 -29.63 -1.45
CA SER A 300 0.12 -29.12 -1.47
C SER A 300 -0.14 -27.75 -0.81
N GLU A 301 -0.48 -26.76 -1.63
CA GLU A 301 -1.60 -25.88 -1.29
C GLU A 301 -2.84 -26.76 -1.09
N GLU A 302 -3.10 -27.19 0.14
CA GLU A 302 -4.50 -27.19 0.55
C GLU A 302 -4.72 -25.91 1.36
N THR A 303 -4.94 -24.81 0.65
CA THR A 303 -5.58 -23.62 1.20
C THR A 303 -7.01 -24.04 1.57
N TRP A 304 -7.15 -24.76 2.68
CA TRP A 304 -8.45 -25.14 3.20
C TRP A 304 -9.14 -23.87 3.69
N TYR A 305 -9.92 -23.24 2.82
CA TYR A 305 -11.06 -22.44 3.24
C TYR A 305 -12.07 -23.36 3.92
N LYS A 306 -11.73 -23.90 5.10
CA LYS A 306 -12.73 -24.52 5.96
C LYS A 306 -13.40 -23.39 6.73
N GLU A 307 -14.55 -22.96 6.24
CA GLU A 307 -15.52 -22.12 6.98
C GLU A 307 -15.86 -22.67 8.39
N ASN A 308 -15.47 -23.91 8.69
CA ASN A 308 -15.80 -24.67 9.88
C ASN A 308 -14.67 -24.86 10.90
N VAL A 309 -13.43 -24.38 10.68
CA VAL A 309 -12.39 -24.43 11.73
C VAL A 309 -12.45 -23.16 12.56
N LYS A 310 -13.39 -23.13 13.52
CA LYS A 310 -13.52 -22.05 14.50
C LYS A 310 -12.84 -22.47 15.80
N PRO A 311 -11.79 -21.79 16.27
CA PRO A 311 -11.45 -21.84 17.67
C PRO A 311 -12.65 -21.26 18.45
N TYR A 312 -13.15 -22.00 19.44
CA TYR A 312 -14.32 -21.61 20.25
C TYR A 312 -14.14 -20.27 21.02
N LEU A 313 -12.97 -19.64 20.95
CA LEU A 313 -12.57 -18.46 21.72
C LEU A 313 -12.43 -17.17 20.87
N ILE A 314 -12.68 -17.22 19.56
CA ILE A 314 -12.65 -16.00 18.73
C ILE A 314 -14.03 -15.34 18.77
N GLU A 315 -14.14 -14.20 19.46
CA GLU A 315 -15.36 -13.38 19.53
C GLU A 315 -15.63 -12.61 18.22
N GLU A 316 -14.59 -12.37 17.41
CA GLU A 316 -14.71 -11.68 16.12
C GLU A 316 -15.28 -12.60 15.02
N LYS A 317 -16.13 -12.04 14.16
CA LYS A 317 -16.73 -12.80 13.05
C LYS A 317 -15.65 -13.32 12.08
N PRO A 318 -15.76 -14.56 11.57
CA PRO A 318 -14.76 -15.25 10.75
C PRO A 318 -14.61 -14.72 9.31
N GLU A 319 -15.27 -13.62 8.95
CA GLU A 319 -15.21 -13.02 7.60
C GLU A 319 -13.84 -12.41 7.28
N SER A 320 -12.93 -12.36 8.26
CA SER A 320 -11.56 -11.90 8.14
C SER A 320 -10.56 -13.07 8.21
N PHE A 321 -10.42 -13.76 7.07
CA PHE A 321 -9.34 -14.68 6.65
C PHE A 321 -8.70 -15.67 7.66
N CYS A 322 -8.68 -16.94 7.26
CA CYS A 322 -7.96 -18.05 7.89
C CYS A 322 -6.95 -18.64 6.90
N TYR A 323 -5.69 -18.77 7.29
CA TYR A 323 -4.69 -19.54 6.57
C TYR A 323 -4.29 -20.77 7.40
N ILE A 324 -4.41 -21.95 6.81
CA ILE A 324 -4.00 -23.22 7.44
C ILE A 324 -2.63 -23.60 6.90
N TYR A 325 -1.63 -23.65 7.78
CA TYR A 325 -0.32 -24.14 7.42
C TYR A 325 -0.07 -25.48 8.11
N ARG A 326 0.18 -26.50 7.29
CA ARG A 326 0.59 -27.84 7.72
C ARG A 326 2.07 -28.00 7.43
N TYR A 327 2.81 -28.39 8.46
CA TYR A 327 4.20 -28.79 8.34
C TYR A 327 4.34 -30.24 8.79
N ASP A 328 4.72 -31.09 7.85
CA ASP A 328 5.06 -32.49 8.11
C ASP A 328 6.57 -32.59 8.29
N PHE A 329 7.03 -33.08 9.44
CA PHE A 329 8.46 -33.15 9.74
C PHE A 329 8.96 -34.55 9.44
N PRO A 330 9.81 -34.77 8.42
CA PRO A 330 10.36 -36.11 8.18
C PRO A 330 11.18 -36.59 9.38
N HIS A 331 11.89 -35.67 10.06
CA HIS A 331 12.82 -35.96 11.15
C HIS A 331 12.70 -34.91 12.27
N TYR A 332 11.76 -35.12 13.19
CA TYR A 332 11.71 -34.34 14.43
C TYR A 332 12.80 -34.82 15.41
N PRO A 333 13.63 -33.94 16.01
CA PRO A 333 14.63 -34.34 17.00
C PRO A 333 13.96 -34.96 18.24
N SER A 334 14.08 -36.27 18.40
CA SER A 334 13.23 -37.09 19.29
C SER A 334 13.53 -37.00 20.79
N PHE A 335 14.18 -35.94 21.29
CA PHE A 335 14.58 -35.87 22.70
C PHE A 335 14.52 -34.44 23.27
N GLY A 336 13.90 -34.34 24.45
CA GLY A 336 13.86 -33.13 25.30
C GLY A 336 12.71 -32.16 24.99
N PRO A 337 12.41 -31.24 25.91
CA PRO A 337 11.53 -30.11 25.62
C PRO A 337 12.14 -29.24 24.52
N ARG A 338 11.31 -28.79 23.58
CA ARG A 338 11.72 -27.97 22.44
C ARG A 338 10.86 -26.73 22.35
N ILE A 339 11.43 -25.64 21.85
CA ILE A 339 10.67 -24.45 21.48
C ILE A 339 10.41 -24.53 19.98
N ILE A 340 9.14 -24.58 19.61
CA ILE A 340 8.72 -24.50 18.23
C ILE A 340 8.26 -23.09 17.95
N SER A 341 8.81 -22.46 16.91
CA SER A 341 8.45 -21.12 16.51
C SER A 341 7.92 -21.10 15.09
N GLY A 342 6.76 -20.46 14.90
CA GLY A 342 6.27 -20.07 13.59
C GLY A 342 6.49 -18.57 13.40
N GLU A 343 7.09 -18.18 12.28
CA GLU A 343 7.25 -16.79 11.87
C GLU A 343 6.51 -16.55 10.55
N ALA A 344 5.74 -15.47 10.47
CA ALA A 344 5.01 -15.03 9.29
C ALA A 344 5.45 -13.61 8.91
N TYR A 345 5.57 -13.36 7.61
CA TYR A 345 5.98 -12.08 7.05
C TYR A 345 4.87 -11.53 6.16
N ASP A 346 4.35 -10.35 6.47
CA ASP A 346 3.32 -9.68 5.66
C ASP A 346 3.93 -8.95 4.45
N HIS A 347 3.10 -8.56 3.48
CA HIS A 347 3.56 -7.87 2.25
C HIS A 347 4.32 -6.54 2.53
N PHE A 348 4.30 -6.05 3.77
CA PHE A 348 4.97 -4.82 4.20
C PHE A 348 6.16 -5.13 5.13
N LEU A 349 6.72 -6.33 5.01
CA LEU A 349 7.91 -6.80 5.74
C LEU A 349 7.73 -6.91 7.27
N ARG A 350 6.50 -6.81 7.80
CA ARG A 350 6.28 -7.00 9.23
C ARG A 350 6.37 -8.47 9.59
N LYS A 351 7.07 -8.72 10.69
CA LYS A 351 7.31 -10.05 11.23
C LYS A 351 6.37 -10.34 12.40
N TYR A 352 5.73 -11.50 12.34
CA TYR A 352 4.88 -12.02 13.39
C TYR A 352 5.41 -13.37 13.84
N ARG A 353 5.80 -13.48 15.11
CA ARG A 353 6.38 -14.70 15.68
C ARG A 353 5.48 -15.26 16.76
N TYR A 354 5.30 -16.58 16.72
CA TYR A 354 4.64 -17.34 17.77
C TYR A 354 5.56 -18.47 18.24
N ASP A 355 5.88 -18.45 19.53
CA ASP A 355 6.68 -19.48 20.18
C ASP A 355 5.80 -20.39 21.03
N LYS A 356 5.94 -21.70 20.86
CA LYS A 356 5.25 -22.71 21.67
C LYS A 356 6.26 -23.70 22.25
N PRO A 357 6.37 -23.79 23.58
CA PRO A 357 7.12 -24.87 24.21
C PRO A 357 6.36 -26.18 24.04
N ILE A 358 7.04 -27.21 23.58
CA ILE A 358 6.48 -28.54 23.37
C ILE A 358 7.30 -29.54 24.18
N ALA A 359 6.61 -30.25 25.07
CA ALA A 359 7.17 -31.36 25.80
C ALA A 359 7.21 -32.59 24.88
N HIS A 360 8.40 -33.14 24.68
CA HIS A 360 8.53 -34.41 23.99
C HIS A 360 8.17 -35.56 24.93
N ARG A 361 7.23 -36.43 24.51
CA ARG A 361 6.92 -37.69 25.17
C ARG A 361 7.58 -38.82 24.39
N GLU A 362 8.54 -39.47 25.02
CA GLU A 362 9.01 -40.78 24.56
C GLU A 362 7.89 -41.80 24.73
N ASN A 363 7.60 -42.53 23.66
CA ASN A 363 6.73 -43.68 23.70
C ASN A 363 7.43 -44.73 24.56
N THR A 364 7.01 -44.90 25.81
CA THR A 364 7.39 -46.06 26.62
C THR A 364 6.78 -47.37 26.10
N ALA A 365 6.06 -47.33 24.97
CA ALA A 365 5.67 -48.51 24.18
C ALA A 365 6.86 -49.09 23.40
N GLY A 366 7.95 -49.37 24.11
CA GLY A 366 9.14 -50.06 23.64
C GLY A 366 9.58 -51.17 24.59
N ASN A 367 8.70 -51.64 25.48
CA ASN A 367 8.98 -52.85 26.25
C ASN A 367 8.39 -54.07 25.54
N TYR A 368 9.20 -54.64 24.64
CA TYR A 368 9.07 -56.05 24.25
C TYR A 368 9.32 -57.01 25.45
N TYR A 369 9.77 -56.47 26.60
CA TYR A 369 9.89 -57.18 27.86
C TYR A 369 9.42 -56.32 29.05
N GLY A 370 8.18 -56.54 29.48
CA GLY A 370 7.94 -56.87 30.88
C GLY A 370 7.51 -55.78 31.88
N ASP A 371 7.83 -54.49 31.72
CA ASP A 371 7.43 -53.50 32.73
C ASP A 371 6.85 -52.22 32.13
N ALA A 372 5.53 -52.12 32.09
CA ALA A 372 4.84 -50.88 31.74
C ALA A 372 4.98 -49.87 32.90
N PHE A 373 6.03 -49.05 32.89
CA PHE A 373 6.06 -47.84 33.71
C PHE A 373 5.04 -46.84 33.14
N TYR A 374 3.83 -46.84 33.72
CA TYR A 374 2.92 -45.70 33.59
C TYR A 374 3.58 -44.49 34.24
N ARG A 375 4.15 -43.58 33.44
CA ARG A 375 4.49 -42.25 33.96
C ARG A 375 3.23 -41.40 33.96
N PRO A 376 2.93 -40.70 35.07
CA PRO A 376 1.77 -39.81 35.12
C PRO A 376 1.93 -38.73 34.05
N SER A 377 0.81 -38.34 33.44
CA SER A 377 0.72 -37.13 32.63
C SER A 377 1.40 -35.98 33.35
N ILE A 378 2.02 -35.05 32.59
CA ILE A 378 2.54 -33.79 33.11
C ILE A 378 1.60 -33.31 34.21
N SER A 379 2.12 -33.20 35.44
CA SER A 379 1.31 -32.70 36.54
C SER A 379 0.81 -31.34 36.10
N TYR A 380 -0.52 -31.19 36.01
CA TYR A 380 -1.13 -29.87 36.12
C TYR A 380 -0.42 -29.21 37.29
N ASP A 381 0.31 -28.14 37.04
CA ASP A 381 0.83 -27.29 38.11
C ASP A 381 -0.40 -26.53 38.65
N TYR A 382 -1.30 -27.27 39.31
CA TYR A 382 -2.08 -26.73 40.41
C TYR A 382 -1.00 -26.34 41.41
N GLY A 383 -0.55 -25.08 41.28
CA GLY A 383 0.65 -24.56 41.93
C GLY A 383 0.72 -25.15 43.31
N ARG A 384 1.73 -26.02 43.52
CA ARG A 384 1.83 -26.94 44.65
C ARG A 384 1.16 -26.29 45.86
N ILE A 385 -0.08 -26.70 46.16
CA ILE A 385 -0.67 -26.34 47.44
C ILE A 385 0.25 -27.04 48.41
N ASN A 386 1.19 -26.26 48.97
CA ASN A 386 2.23 -26.78 49.82
C ASN A 386 1.45 -27.46 50.94
N MET A 387 1.42 -28.79 50.96
CA MET A 387 0.62 -29.54 51.93
C MET A 387 0.97 -29.14 53.36
N VAL A 388 2.17 -28.54 53.55
CA VAL A 388 2.59 -27.82 54.75
C VAL A 388 1.60 -26.72 55.17
N TYR A 389 1.09 -25.87 54.27
CA TYR A 389 0.15 -24.80 54.60
C TYR A 389 -1.26 -25.28 54.94
N LEU A 390 -1.68 -26.46 54.45
CA LEU A 390 -2.95 -27.09 54.86
C LEU A 390 -2.79 -27.94 56.12
N ALA A 391 -1.66 -28.64 56.26
CA ALA A 391 -1.39 -29.52 57.40
C ALA A 391 -1.11 -28.74 58.68
N PHE A 392 -0.42 -27.60 58.60
CA PHE A 392 -0.07 -26.80 59.79
C PHE A 392 -1.29 -26.27 60.57
N PRO A 393 -2.30 -25.63 59.94
CA PRO A 393 -3.50 -25.22 60.67
C PRO A 393 -4.34 -26.40 61.16
N PHE A 394 -4.35 -27.54 60.45
CA PHE A 394 -5.01 -28.76 60.92
C PHE A 394 -4.33 -29.36 62.16
N LEU A 395 -3.00 -29.43 62.17
CA LEU A 395 -2.21 -29.86 63.32
C LEU A 395 -2.39 -28.92 64.51
N LEU A 396 -2.40 -27.60 64.26
CA LEU A 396 -2.66 -26.60 65.29
C LEU A 396 -4.07 -26.77 65.87
N ALA A 397 -5.09 -27.00 65.03
CA ALA A 397 -6.45 -27.24 65.48
C ALA A 397 -6.55 -28.51 66.34
N ILE A 398 -5.85 -29.59 65.97
CA ILE A 398 -5.79 -30.83 66.76
C ILE A 398 -5.10 -30.58 68.11
N ILE A 399 -3.99 -29.84 68.14
CA ILE A 399 -3.29 -29.50 69.38
C ILE A 399 -4.17 -28.63 70.29
N ILE A 400 -4.83 -27.60 69.74
CA ILE A 400 -5.78 -26.77 70.48
C ILE A 400 -6.90 -27.64 71.04
N PHE A 401 -7.48 -28.51 70.24
CA PHE A 401 -8.55 -29.40 70.68
C PHE A 401 -8.08 -30.31 71.82
N LEU A 402 -6.89 -30.89 71.72
CA LEU A 402 -6.31 -31.74 72.78
C LEU A 402 -5.99 -30.95 74.06
N VAL A 403 -5.60 -29.68 73.96
CA VAL A 403 -5.34 -28.79 75.11
C VAL A 403 -6.62 -28.36 75.83
N PHE A 404 -7.75 -28.25 75.12
CA PHE A 404 -9.03 -27.87 75.73
C PHE A 404 -9.89 -29.07 76.17
N TYR A 405 -9.54 -30.30 75.77
CA TYR A 405 -10.27 -31.53 76.12
C TYR A 405 -9.65 -32.29 77.33
N HIS A 406 -8.55 -31.77 77.87
CA HIS A 406 -7.97 -32.13 79.17
C HIS A 406 -7.98 -30.92 80.08
#